data_AF-A0A847X1G1-F1
#
_entry.id   AF-A0A847X1G1-F1
#
_cell.length_a   1.000
_cell.length_b   1.000
_cell.length_c   1.000
_cell.angle_alpha   90.00
_cell.angle_beta   90.00
_cell.angle_gamma   90.00
#
_symmetry.space_group_name_H-M   'P 1'
#
loop_
_entity.id
_entity.type
_entity.pdbx_description
1 polymer ?
#
loop_
_entity_poly.entity_id
_entity_poly.type
_entity_poly.pdbx_seq_one_letter_code
_entity_poly.pdbx_strand_id
1 'polypeptide(L)' 'YVYGMTVRAAISTAGGYSETADRNSAVVYRRKGSEMGKAVVDLDFPIAPGDTIVISERWF' A
#
# COMPACT_ATOMS: atom_id res chain seq x y z
N TYR A 1 12.59 4.58 -2.96
CA TYR A 1 12.12 3.34 -3.59
C TYR A 1 13.25 2.34 -3.60
N VAL A 2 12.99 1.10 -3.21
CA VAL A 2 13.93 -0.04 -3.34
C VAL A 2 13.27 -1.03 -4.30
N TYR A 3 14.03 -1.57 -5.26
CA TYR A 3 13.49 -2.56 -6.19
C TYR A 3 13.01 -3.80 -5.41
N GLY A 4 11.79 -4.28 -5.69
CA GLY A 4 11.19 -5.38 -4.93
C GLY A 4 10.61 -4.99 -3.57
N MET A 5 10.46 -3.69 -3.27
CA MET A 5 9.78 -3.25 -2.05
C MET A 5 8.30 -3.67 -2.09
N THR A 6 7.81 -4.20 -0.98
CA THR A 6 6.41 -4.58 -0.80
C THR A 6 5.63 -3.49 -0.06
N VAL A 7 4.30 -3.60 -0.08
CA VAL A 7 3.42 -2.76 0.76
C VAL A 7 3.85 -2.84 2.24
N ARG A 8 4.12 -4.04 2.76
CA ARG A 8 4.60 -4.25 4.15
C ARG A 8 5.88 -3.47 4.42
N ALA A 9 6.87 -3.57 3.53
CA ALA A 9 8.14 -2.89 3.69
C ALA A 9 7.97 -1.36 3.67
N ALA A 10 7.07 -0.84 2.82
CA ALA A 10 6.77 0.58 2.75
C ALA A 10 6.16 1.10 4.05
N ILE A 11 5.21 0.36 4.63
CA ILE A 11 4.60 0.69 5.92
C ILE A 11 5.64 0.68 7.05
N SER A 12 6.49 -0.35 7.11
CA SER A 12 7.58 -0.41 8.10
C SER A 12 8.54 0.77 7.98
N THR A 13 8.85 1.19 6.74
CA THR A 13 9.70 2.37 6.48
C THR A 13 9.02 3.68 6.89
N ALA A 14 7.70 3.75 6.82
CA ALA A 14 6.90 4.91 7.21
C ALA A 14 6.67 5.03 8.74
N GLY A 15 7.21 4.10 9.55
CA GLY A 15 7.03 4.09 11.00
C GLY A 15 6.01 3.06 11.52
N GLY A 16 5.48 2.20 10.64
CA GLY A 16 4.56 1.13 11.01
C GLY A 16 3.09 1.51 10.87
N TYR A 17 2.23 0.67 11.45
CA TYR A 17 0.78 0.84 11.43
C TYR A 17 0.30 1.78 12.54
N SER A 18 -0.76 2.55 12.27
CA SER A 18 -1.55 3.13 13.35
C SER A 18 -2.24 2.04 14.17
N GLU A 19 -2.74 2.40 15.35
CA GLU A 19 -3.48 1.47 16.20
C GLU A 19 -4.77 0.99 15.55
N THR A 20 -5.45 1.84 14.78
CA THR A 20 -6.72 1.53 14.11
C THR A 20 -6.58 0.95 12.71
N ALA A 21 -5.37 0.88 12.13
CA ALA A 21 -5.17 0.41 10.76
C ALA A 21 -5.57 -1.05 10.54
N ASP A 22 -6.16 -1.34 9.36
CA ASP A 22 -6.28 -2.69 8.82
C ASP A 22 -4.87 -3.24 8.51
N ARG A 23 -4.62 -4.46 8.96
CA ARG A 23 -3.34 -5.17 8.81
C ARG A 23 -3.41 -6.33 7.83
N ASN A 24 -4.55 -6.53 7.17
CA ASN A 24 -4.76 -7.62 6.23
C ASN A 24 -4.60 -7.17 4.78
N SER A 25 -4.94 -5.91 4.49
CA SER A 25 -5.00 -5.40 3.13
C SER A 25 -4.55 -3.95 3.01
N ALA A 26 -4.22 -3.54 1.79
CA ALA A 26 -3.96 -2.15 1.44
C ALA A 26 -4.63 -1.81 0.12
N VAL A 27 -4.97 -0.53 -0.05
CA VAL A 27 -5.40 0.00 -1.34
C VAL A 27 -4.22 0.67 -2.01
N VAL A 28 -3.88 0.21 -3.21
CA VAL A 28 -2.83 0.81 -4.04
C VAL A 28 -3.47 1.55 -5.21
N TYR A 29 -3.09 2.81 -5.34
CA TYR A 29 -3.36 3.62 -6.52
C TYR A 29 -2.11 3.69 -7.38
N ARG A 30 -2.22 3.26 -8.64
CA ARG A 30 -1.12 3.24 -9.60
C ARG A 30 -1.56 3.89 -10.91
N ARG A 31 -0.80 4.89 -11.36
CA ARG A 31 -1.01 5.48 -12.68
C ARG A 31 -0.42 4.57 -13.76
N LYS A 32 -1.20 4.22 -14.78
CA LYS A 32 -0.74 3.57 -16.01
C LYS A 32 -1.11 4.45 -17.20
N GLY A 33 -0.14 5.22 -17.72
CA GLY A 33 -0.41 6.20 -18.78
C GLY A 33 -1.35 7.31 -18.28
N SER A 34 -2.49 7.47 -18.94
CA SER A 34 -3.54 8.44 -18.58
C SER A 34 -4.52 7.96 -17.52
N GLU A 35 -4.48 6.67 -17.15
CA GLU A 35 -5.47 6.07 -16.25
C GLU A 35 -4.92 5.86 -14.83
N MET A 36 -5.78 6.06 -13.84
CA MET A 36 -5.50 5.73 -12.44
C MET A 36 -6.15 4.39 -12.10
N GLY A 37 -5.33 3.35 -11.93
CA GLY A 37 -5.77 2.07 -11.40
C GLY A 37 -5.89 2.11 -9.88
N LYS A 38 -6.92 1.45 -9.35
CA LYS A 38 -7.12 1.21 -7.92
C LYS A 38 -7.27 -0.28 -7.69
N ALA A 39 -6.51 -0.85 -6.76
CA ALA A 39 -6.61 -2.26 -6.39
C ALA A 39 -6.50 -2.43 -4.87
N VAL A 40 -7.27 -3.37 -4.31
CA VAL A 40 -7.05 -3.90 -2.97
C VAL A 40 -6.05 -5.05 -3.12
N VAL A 41 -4.97 -5.01 -2.36
CA VAL A 41 -3.86 -5.95 -2.45
C VAL A 41 -3.48 -6.45 -1.07
N ASP A 42 -2.83 -7.61 -1.02
CA ASP A 42 -2.17 -8.10 0.19
C ASP A 42 -0.90 -7.27 0.51
N LEU A 43 -0.33 -7.52 1.68
CA LEU A 43 0.83 -6.77 2.16
C LEU A 43 2.15 -7.15 1.48
N ASP A 44 2.23 -8.30 0.82
CA ASP A 44 3.41 -8.77 0.09
C ASP A 44 3.40 -8.32 -1.38
N PHE A 45 2.34 -7.62 -1.80
CA PHE A 45 2.25 -7.03 -3.12
C PHE A 45 3.41 -6.07 -3.41
N PRO A 46 4.09 -6.21 -4.56
CA PRO A 46 5.21 -5.35 -4.92
C PRO A 46 4.73 -3.96 -5.37
N ILE A 47 5.34 -2.93 -4.79
CA ILE A 47 5.06 -1.54 -5.13
C ILE A 47 6.00 -1.05 -6.26
N ALA A 48 5.55 -0.05 -6.98
CA ALA A 48 6.28 0.61 -8.06
C ALA A 48 6.45 2.11 -7.76
N PRO A 49 7.43 2.79 -8.40
CA PRO A 49 7.56 4.23 -8.28
C PRO A 49 6.28 4.97 -8.69
N GLY A 50 5.84 5.92 -7.87
CA GLY A 50 4.62 6.70 -8.11
C GLY A 50 3.33 6.06 -7.59
N ASP A 51 3.41 4.90 -6.93
CA ASP A 51 2.26 4.33 -6.23
C ASP A 51 1.89 5.15 -4.99
N THR A 52 0.59 5.26 -4.73
CA THR A 52 0.04 5.72 -3.46
C THR A 52 -0.56 4.54 -2.72
N ILE A 53 -0.11 4.31 -1.49
CA ILE A 53 -0.58 3.24 -0.61
C ILE A 53 -1.50 3.84 0.44
N VAL A 54 -2.71 3.31 0.58
CA VAL A 54 -3.69 3.73 1.57
C VAL A 54 -4.08 2.54 2.43
N ILE A 55 -3.99 2.72 3.74
CA ILE A 55 -4.43 1.74 4.73
C ILE A 55 -5.72 2.24 5.34
N SER A 56 -6.79 1.46 5.16
CA SER A 56 -8.08 1.75 5.77
C SER A 56 -8.04 1.52 7.28
N GLU A 57 -8.92 2.18 8.01
CA GLU A 57 -9.16 1.84 9.41
C GLU A 57 -9.97 0.53 9.51
N ARG A 58 -9.69 -0.25 10.56
CA ARG A 58 -10.51 -1.41 10.92
C ARG A 58 -11.85 -0.91 11.46
N TRP A 59 -12.93 -1.44 10.93
CA TRP A 59 -14.26 -1.26 11.51
C TRP A 59 -14.53 -2.48 12.41
N PHE A 60 -15.12 -2.24 13.58
CA PHE A 60 -15.56 -3.31 14.49
C PHE A 60 -16.80 -4.02 13.95
#